data_AF-C2FUE3-F1
#
_entry.id   AF-C2FUE3-F1
#
_cell.length_a   1.000
_cell.length_b   1.000
_cell.length_c   1.000
_cell.angle_alpha   90.00
_cell.angle_beta   90.00
_cell.angle_gamma   90.00
#
_symmetry.space_group_name_H-M   'P 1'
#
loop_
_entity.id
_entity.type
_entity.pdbx_description
1 polymer ?
#
loop_
_entity_poly.entity_id
_entity_poly.type
_entity_poly.pdbx_seq_one_letter_code
_entity_poly.pdbx_strand_id
1 'polypeptide(L)'
;MKKGRLKLVSVILALVVLVQPFSRMAVFISFKINQDYISRVLCENRDKPELSCHGQCVLMKKIKKLEEKEHNQDMQIIKQLNELIYTQMTFDWSPAPLIIQATDTRQYITDTPHISSAYALSLFKPPRIS
;
A
#
# COMPACT_ATOMS: atom_id res chain seq x y z
N MET A 1 -42.27 -9.39 -7.29
CA MET A 1 -41.49 -8.40 -8.07
C MET A 1 -40.13 -7.96 -7.49
N LYS A 2 -39.74 -8.33 -6.25
CA LYS A 2 -38.41 -7.95 -5.68
C LYS A 2 -37.26 -8.89 -6.08
N LYS A 3 -37.52 -10.21 -6.23
CA LYS A 3 -36.52 -11.23 -6.62
C LYS A 3 -35.87 -11.02 -7.99
N GLY A 4 -36.64 -10.55 -8.98
CA GLY A 4 -36.13 -10.30 -10.35
C GLY A 4 -35.18 -9.09 -10.42
N ARG A 5 -35.47 -8.03 -9.65
CA ARG A 5 -34.61 -6.85 -9.56
C ARG A 5 -33.26 -7.18 -8.91
N LEU A 6 -33.24 -8.03 -7.89
CA LEU A 6 -31.99 -8.46 -7.24
C LEU A 6 -31.10 -9.30 -8.18
N LYS A 7 -31.70 -10.17 -9.01
CA LYS A 7 -30.96 -10.94 -10.03
C LYS A 7 -30.36 -10.03 -11.11
N LEU A 8 -31.13 -9.04 -11.58
CA LEU A 8 -30.65 -8.06 -12.56
C LEU A 8 -29.46 -7.27 -11.99
N VAL A 9 -29.56 -6.78 -10.76
CA VAL A 9 -28.48 -6.05 -10.08
C VAL A 9 -27.24 -6.93 -9.93
N SER A 10 -27.40 -8.20 -9.56
CA SER A 10 -26.29 -9.16 -9.46
C SER A 10 -25.59 -9.39 -10.81
N VAL A 11 -26.34 -9.53 -11.90
CA VAL A 11 -25.78 -9.70 -13.25
C VAL A 11 -25.04 -8.43 -13.69
N ILE A 12 -25.61 -7.25 -13.45
CA ILE A 12 -24.98 -5.96 -13.77
C ILE A 12 -23.68 -5.80 -12.98
N LEU A 13 -23.70 -6.09 -11.68
CA LEU A 13 -22.51 -6.01 -10.83
C LEU A 13 -21.41 -6.95 -11.34
N ALA A 14 -21.76 -8.19 -11.69
CA ALA A 14 -20.83 -9.16 -12.26
C ALA A 14 -20.20 -8.65 -13.57
N LEU A 15 -21.01 -8.08 -14.47
CA LEU A 15 -20.53 -7.51 -15.73
C LEU A 15 -19.56 -6.34 -15.50
N VAL A 16 -19.83 -5.45 -14.55
CA VAL A 16 -18.97 -4.29 -14.25
C VAL A 16 -17.58 -4.75 -13.78
N VAL A 17 -17.49 -5.78 -12.94
CA VAL A 17 -16.20 -6.33 -12.49
C VAL A 17 -15.41 -6.95 -13.66
N LEU A 18 -16.10 -7.62 -14.58
CA LEU A 18 -15.49 -8.24 -15.76
C LEU A 18 -14.93 -7.23 -16.77
N VAL A 19 -15.38 -5.96 -16.74
CA VAL A 19 -14.85 -4.90 -17.62
C VAL A 19 -13.45 -4.45 -17.20
N GLN A 20 -13.08 -4.58 -15.91
CA GLN A 20 -11.76 -4.15 -15.41
C GLN A 20 -10.56 -4.78 -16.16
N PRO A 21 -10.49 -6.12 -16.35
CA PRO A 21 -9.39 -6.73 -17.11
C PRO A 21 -9.46 -6.49 -18.62
N PHE A 22 -10.60 -6.05 -19.15
CA PHE A 22 -10.80 -5.89 -20.59
C PHE A 22 -9.89 -4.81 -21.20
N SER A 23 -9.52 -3.80 -20.42
CA SER A 23 -8.60 -2.72 -20.82
C SER A 23 -7.26 -3.25 -21.37
N ARG A 24 -6.66 -4.22 -20.67
CA ARG A 24 -5.39 -4.86 -21.08
C ARG A 24 -5.56 -5.69 -22.35
N MET A 25 -6.68 -6.41 -22.45
CA MET A 25 -7.01 -7.21 -23.64
C MET A 25 -7.24 -6.35 -24.88
N ALA A 26 -7.89 -5.20 -24.72
CA ALA A 26 -8.10 -4.22 -25.80
C ALA A 26 -6.79 -3.68 -26.38
N VAL A 27 -5.76 -3.48 -25.55
CA VAL A 27 -4.43 -3.05 -26.02
C VAL A 27 -3.76 -4.13 -26.88
N PHE A 28 -3.89 -5.41 -26.50
CA PHE A 28 -3.34 -6.50 -27.29
C PHE A 28 -4.10 -6.68 -28.62
N ILE A 29 -5.43 -6.61 -28.59
CA ILE A 29 -6.28 -6.72 -29.78
C ILE A 29 -5.97 -5.59 -30.75
N SER A 30 -5.93 -4.34 -30.29
CA SER A 30 -5.58 -3.18 -31.14
C SER A 30 -4.16 -3.25 -31.70
N PHE A 31 -3.20 -3.81 -30.94
CA PHE A 31 -1.87 -4.09 -31.46
C PHE A 31 -1.91 -5.13 -32.60
N LYS A 32 -2.68 -6.20 -32.45
CA LYS A 32 -2.79 -7.26 -33.45
C LYS A 32 -3.46 -6.80 -34.74
N ILE A 33 -4.57 -6.05 -34.64
CA ILE A 33 -5.28 -5.52 -35.81
C ILE A 33 -4.39 -4.60 -36.63
N ASN A 34 -3.55 -3.78 -35.97
CA ASN A 34 -2.71 -2.78 -36.62
C ASN A 34 -1.23 -3.19 -36.68
N GLN A 35 -0.90 -4.48 -36.52
CA GLN A 35 0.47 -4.95 -36.34
C GLN A 35 1.38 -4.55 -37.52
N ASP A 36 0.86 -4.61 -38.74
CA ASP A 36 1.62 -4.22 -39.95
C ASP A 36 2.00 -2.74 -39.94
N TYR A 37 1.05 -1.86 -39.63
CA TYR A 37 1.32 -0.43 -39.51
C TYR A 37 2.32 -0.14 -38.39
N ILE A 38 2.15 -0.80 -37.24
CA ILE A 38 3.03 -0.60 -36.07
C ILE A 38 4.45 -1.07 -36.40
N SER A 39 4.61 -2.20 -37.07
CA SER A 39 5.93 -2.72 -37.44
C SER A 39 6.66 -1.85 -38.47
N ARG A 40 5.94 -1.24 -39.41
CA ARG A 40 6.54 -0.43 -40.48
C ARG A 40 6.83 1.02 -40.08
N VAL A 41 5.93 1.63 -39.29
CA VAL A 41 5.97 3.08 -39.01
C VAL A 41 6.47 3.39 -37.60
N LEU A 42 6.01 2.63 -36.60
CA LEU A 42 6.22 2.95 -35.19
C LEU A 42 7.38 2.15 -34.56
N CYS A 43 7.80 1.04 -35.17
CA CYS A 43 8.87 0.19 -34.67
C CYS A 43 10.23 0.89 -34.80
N GLU A 44 10.97 0.96 -33.70
CA GLU A 44 12.34 1.49 -33.66
C GLU A 44 13.37 0.47 -34.18
N ASN A 45 13.06 -0.82 -34.12
CA ASN A 45 13.95 -1.92 -34.59
C ASN A 45 13.61 -2.37 -36.01
N ARG A 46 12.93 -1.54 -36.80
CA ARG A 46 12.53 -1.88 -38.19
C ARG A 46 13.74 -2.08 -39.12
N ASP A 47 14.85 -1.42 -38.83
CA ASP A 47 16.09 -1.50 -39.61
C ASP A 47 16.98 -2.70 -39.23
N LYS A 48 16.52 -3.52 -38.27
CA LYS A 48 17.22 -4.69 -37.71
C LYS A 48 16.37 -5.96 -37.88
N PRO A 49 16.26 -6.49 -39.11
CA PRO A 49 15.44 -7.66 -39.40
C PRO A 49 15.88 -8.91 -38.62
N GLU A 50 17.15 -9.01 -38.23
CA GLU A 50 17.70 -10.10 -37.41
C GLU A 50 17.02 -10.24 -36.04
N LEU A 51 16.42 -9.17 -35.52
CA LEU A 51 15.74 -9.17 -34.22
C LEU A 51 14.29 -9.68 -34.28
N SER A 52 13.71 -9.85 -35.47
CA SER A 52 12.32 -10.31 -35.64
C SER A 52 11.32 -9.59 -34.72
N CYS A 53 11.47 -8.27 -34.56
CA CYS A 53 10.73 -7.50 -33.55
C CYS A 53 9.23 -7.37 -33.86
N HIS A 54 8.86 -7.18 -35.14
CA HIS A 54 7.47 -7.05 -35.59
C HIS A 54 6.59 -6.08 -34.78
N GLY A 55 7.18 -4.98 -34.27
CA GLY A 55 6.48 -3.96 -33.48
C GLY A 55 6.34 -4.27 -31.98
N GLN A 56 6.90 -5.37 -31.48
CA GLN A 56 6.82 -5.77 -30.06
C GLN A 56 7.39 -4.72 -29.10
N CYS A 57 8.39 -3.93 -29.53
CA CYS A 57 8.94 -2.83 -28.73
C CYS A 57 7.86 -1.79 -28.35
N VAL A 58 6.95 -1.48 -29.27
CA VAL A 58 5.84 -0.54 -29.05
C VAL A 58 4.82 -1.12 -28.08
N LEU A 59 4.51 -2.42 -28.20
CA LEU A 59 3.62 -3.11 -27.28
C LEU A 59 4.18 -3.09 -25.85
N MET A 60 5.45 -3.47 -25.70
CA MET A 60 6.14 -3.46 -24.42
C MET A 60 6.13 -2.06 -23.78
N LYS A 61 6.39 -1.02 -24.57
CA LYS A 61 6.35 0.37 -24.09
C LYS A 61 4.96 0.81 -23.64
N LYS A 62 3.90 0.37 -24.33
CA LYS A 62 2.50 0.63 -23.92
C LYS A 62 2.16 -0.09 -22.62
N ILE A 63 2.56 -1.34 -22.47
CA ILE A 63 2.32 -2.13 -21.25
C ILE A 63 3.02 -1.50 -20.05
N LYS A 64 4.32 -1.18 -20.16
CA LYS A 64 5.07 -0.50 -19.09
C LYS A 64 4.42 0.81 -18.66
N LYS A 65 3.96 1.62 -19.61
CA LYS A 65 3.25 2.87 -19.31
C LYS A 65 1.92 2.65 -18.57
N LEU A 66 1.24 1.53 -18.79
CA LEU A 66 0.02 1.20 -18.03
C LEU A 66 0.38 0.79 -16.60
N GLU A 67 1.38 -0.08 -16.44
CA GLU A 67 1.87 -0.51 -15.13
C GLU A 67 2.38 0.66 -14.28
N GLU A 68 3.16 1.58 -14.88
CA GLU A 68 3.61 2.79 -14.18
C GLU A 68 2.45 3.69 -13.75
N LYS A 69 1.40 3.81 -14.57
CA LYS A 69 0.21 4.59 -14.22
C LYS A 69 -0.56 3.94 -13.08
N GLU A 70 -0.79 2.64 -13.14
CA GLU A 70 -1.45 1.87 -12.07
C GLU A 70 -0.65 1.99 -10.77
N HIS A 71 0.66 1.77 -10.80
CA HIS A 71 1.52 1.90 -9.62
C HIS A 71 1.49 3.31 -9.03
N ASN A 72 1.52 4.35 -9.86
CA ASN A 72 1.45 5.73 -9.38
C ASN A 72 0.08 6.06 -8.77
N GLN A 73 -1.01 5.52 -9.33
CA GLN A 73 -2.35 5.66 -8.77
C GLN A 73 -2.46 4.95 -7.41
N ASP A 74 -1.95 3.72 -7.31
CA ASP A 74 -1.94 2.96 -6.06
C ASP A 74 -1.16 3.70 -4.96
N MET A 75 0.01 4.24 -5.31
CA MET A 75 0.81 5.05 -4.39
C MET A 75 0.11 6.34 -3.95
N GLN A 76 -0.67 6.97 -4.82
CA GLN A 76 -1.48 8.14 -4.44
C GLN A 76 -2.61 7.77 -3.47
N ILE A 77 -3.31 6.65 -3.73
CA ILE A 77 -4.37 6.14 -2.84
C ILE A 77 -3.80 5.80 -1.46
N ILE A 78 -2.65 5.11 -1.42
CA ILE A 78 -1.97 4.76 -0.16
C ILE A 78 -1.57 6.02 0.63
N LYS A 79 -1.05 7.06 -0.05
CA LYS A 79 -0.73 8.34 0.60
C LYS A 79 -1.97 9.01 1.20
N GLN A 80 -3.08 9.05 0.45
CA GLN A 80 -4.34 9.61 0.94
C GLN A 80 -4.88 8.83 2.14
N LEU A 81 -4.83 7.50 2.11
CA LEU A 81 -5.22 6.66 3.25
C LEU A 81 -4.32 6.91 4.47
N ASN A 82 -3.01 7.06 4.26
CA ASN A 82 -2.07 7.35 5.34
C ASN A 82 -2.35 8.73 5.98
N GLU A 83 -2.59 9.76 5.16
CA GLU A 83 -2.95 11.10 5.66
C GLU A 83 -4.22 11.08 6.54
N LEU A 84 -5.24 10.28 6.17
CA LEU A 84 -6.46 10.08 6.98
C LEU A 84 -6.19 9.32 8.29
N ILE A 85 -5.17 8.46 8.35
CA ILE A 85 -4.78 7.72 9.56
C ILE A 85 -4.00 8.62 10.53
N TYR A 86 -3.19 9.55 10.03
CA TYR A 86 -2.46 10.49 10.89
C TYR A 86 -3.37 11.50 11.60
N THR A 87 -4.55 11.81 11.06
CA THR A 87 -5.45 12.81 11.67
C THR A 87 -6.23 12.32 12.89
N GLN A 88 -6.20 11.03 13.19
CA GLN A 88 -7.04 10.40 14.23
C GLN A 88 -6.30 10.08 15.54
N MET A 89 -5.03 10.50 15.68
CA MET A 89 -4.23 10.26 16.89
C MET A 89 -3.89 11.56 17.64
N THR A 90 -4.91 12.27 18.14
CA THR A 90 -4.75 13.17 19.29
C THR A 90 -5.48 12.56 20.46
N PHE A 91 -4.77 11.71 21.20
CA PHE A 91 -5.26 11.13 22.45
C PHE A 91 -5.04 12.16 23.55
N ASP A 92 -6.12 12.80 24.02
CA ASP A 92 -6.09 13.71 25.17
C ASP A 92 -5.84 12.91 26.45
N TRP A 93 -4.58 12.58 26.70
CA TRP A 93 -4.15 12.07 27.99
C TRP A 93 -4.11 13.22 28.99
N SER A 94 -5.24 13.45 29.67
CA SER A 94 -5.26 14.27 30.88
C SER A 94 -4.89 13.36 32.06
N PRO A 95 -3.72 13.53 32.70
CA PRO A 95 -3.50 12.91 33.99
C PRO A 95 -4.46 13.57 34.99
N ALA A 96 -5.44 12.82 35.49
CA ALA A 96 -6.25 13.28 36.61
C ALA A 96 -5.30 13.63 37.78
N PRO A 97 -5.48 14.77 38.47
CA PRO A 97 -4.63 15.10 39.59
C PRO A 97 -4.83 14.03 40.67
N LEU A 98 -3.74 13.34 41.00
CA LEU A 98 -3.65 12.47 42.16
C LEU A 98 -3.87 13.33 43.40
N ILE A 99 -5.11 13.37 43.92
CA ILE A 99 -5.36 13.94 45.24
C ILE A 99 -4.88 12.92 46.26
N ILE A 100 -3.63 13.08 46.69
CA ILE A 100 -3.11 12.36 47.85
C ILE A 100 -3.80 12.97 49.07
N GLN A 101 -4.86 12.31 49.56
CA GLN A 101 -5.33 12.59 50.90
C GLN A 101 -4.28 12.06 51.87
N ALA A 102 -3.54 12.97 52.49
CA ALA A 102 -2.67 12.65 53.60
C ALA A 102 -3.54 12.23 54.80
N THR A 103 -3.91 10.95 54.87
CA THR A 103 -4.42 10.36 56.10
C THR A 103 -3.24 9.91 56.94
N ASP A 104 -2.97 10.78 57.91
CA ASP A 104 -2.38 10.53 59.23
C ASP A 104 -1.58 9.23 59.43
N THR A 105 -0.31 9.47 59.73
CA THR A 105 0.76 8.53 60.04
C THR A 105 0.41 7.46 61.07
N ARG A 106 0.40 6.19 60.65
CA ARG A 106 0.90 5.09 61.49
C ARG A 106 1.94 4.28 60.74
N GLN A 107 3.17 4.36 61.26
CA GLN A 107 4.37 3.70 60.79
C GLN A 107 4.18 2.17 60.77
N TYR A 108 4.33 1.56 59.61
CA TYR A 108 4.87 0.20 59.51
C TYR A 108 6.15 0.27 58.70
N ILE A 109 7.25 -0.07 59.35
CA ILE A 109 8.56 -0.24 58.75
C ILE A 109 8.45 -1.48 57.85
N THR A 110 8.54 -1.30 56.54
CA THR A 110 8.91 -2.37 55.61
C THR A 110 10.19 -1.94 54.93
N ASP A 111 11.31 -2.54 55.35
CA ASP A 111 12.60 -2.42 54.72
C ASP A 111 12.51 -2.95 53.27
N THR A 112 12.36 -2.05 52.31
CA THR A 112 12.62 -2.34 50.90
C THR A 112 14.01 -1.80 50.56
N PRO A 113 14.97 -2.62 50.12
CA PRO A 113 16.27 -2.11 49.71
C PRO A 113 16.07 -1.23 48.47
N HIS A 114 16.31 0.07 48.62
CA HIS A 114 16.40 1.02 47.52
C HIS A 114 17.57 0.61 46.61
N ILE A 115 17.29 -0.19 45.58
CA ILE A 115 18.22 -0.37 44.46
C ILE A 115 18.25 0.96 43.71
N SER A 116 19.34 1.70 43.85
CA SER A 116 19.57 2.92 43.08
C SER A 116 19.53 2.59 41.58
N SER A 117 18.79 3.40 40.82
CA SER A 117 18.63 3.32 39.35
C SER A 117 19.96 3.19 38.58
N ALA A 118 21.06 3.68 39.15
CA ALA A 118 22.40 3.52 38.60
C ALA A 118 22.86 2.04 38.53
N TYR A 119 22.44 1.18 39.48
CA TYR A 119 22.78 -0.25 39.46
C TYR A 119 21.96 -1.02 38.43
N ALA A 120 20.69 -0.67 38.21
CA ALA A 120 19.83 -1.33 37.23
C ALA A 120 20.39 -1.22 35.80
N LEU A 121 21.02 -0.09 35.45
CA LEU A 121 21.65 0.12 34.14
C LEU A 121 22.98 -0.62 33.96
N SER A 122 23.62 -1.08 35.05
CA SER A 122 24.89 -1.81 34.98
C SER A 122 24.76 -3.31 34.69
N LEU A 123 23.53 -3.85 34.81
CA LEU A 123 23.20 -5.23 34.46
C LEU A 123 23.04 -5.44 32.95
N PHE A 124 22.75 -4.38 32.20
CA PHE A 124 22.69 -4.39 30.73
C PHE A 124 24.04 -3.97 30.14
N LYS A 125 24.98 -4.92 30.05
CA LYS A 125 26.18 -4.74 29.21
C LYS A 125 25.88 -5.28 27.81
N PRO A 126 25.88 -4.46 26.75
CA PRO A 126 25.73 -4.98 25.39
C PRO A 126 26.93 -5.87 25.03
N PRO A 127 26.72 -6.96 24.26
CA PRO A 127 27.81 -7.82 23.82
C PRO A 127 28.79 -7.04 22.94
N ARG A 128 30.09 -7.18 23.20
CA ARG A 128 31.13 -6.64 22.33
C ARG A 128 31.27 -7.56 21.12
N ILE A 129 31.00 -7.00 19.94
CA ILE A 129 31.19 -7.65 18.65
C ILE A 129 32.70 -7.71 18.41
N SER A 130 33.27 -8.91 18.35
CA SER A 130 34.62 -9.17 17.83
C SER A 130 34.56 -9.47 16.35
#